data_AF-A0A2E7QIK1-F1
#
_entry.id   AF-A0A2E7QIK1-F1
#
_cell.length_a   1.000
_cell.length_b   1.000
_cell.length_c   1.000
_cell.angle_alpha   90.00
_cell.angle_beta   90.00
_cell.angle_gamma   90.00
#
_symmetry.space_group_name_H-M   'P 1'
#
loop_
_entity.id
_entity.type
_entity.pdbx_description
1 polymer ?
#
loop_
_entity_poly.entity_id
_entity_poly.type
_entity_poly.pdbx_seq_one_letter_code
_entity_poly.pdbx_strand_id
1 'polypeptide(L)'
;MGFDYEKIMSSDKVHDDLVELIDELISSEATAVLSLGWDSNRPGGSGAIWITEWRGMYFMSSSDYDPEGPFSDLDEVLEMEQFGIKTPMPELESSSISEETLRAIALGLVREDGDEIWINQRGYVQREGTLVKQETV
;
A
#
# COMPACT_ATOMS: atom_id res chain seq x y z
N MET A 1 16.87 -14.95 -43.65
CA MET A 1 15.57 -15.23 -43.01
C MET A 1 15.44 -14.18 -41.92
N GLY A 2 14.75 -13.08 -42.20
CA GLY A 2 14.56 -12.02 -41.22
C GLY A 2 13.51 -12.47 -40.22
N PHE A 3 13.80 -12.39 -38.93
CA PHE A 3 12.77 -12.53 -37.91
C PHE A 3 11.79 -11.37 -38.09
N ASP A 4 10.53 -11.71 -38.30
CA ASP A 4 9.46 -10.72 -38.40
C ASP A 4 9.06 -10.33 -36.97
N TYR A 5 9.86 -9.45 -36.38
CA TYR A 5 9.72 -9.03 -34.99
C TYR A 5 8.35 -8.42 -34.71
N GLU A 6 7.75 -7.72 -35.68
CA GLU A 6 6.41 -7.16 -35.53
C GLU A 6 5.35 -8.25 -35.33
N LYS A 7 5.45 -9.37 -36.06
CA LYS A 7 4.53 -10.50 -35.94
C LYS A 7 4.70 -11.30 -34.64
N ILE A 8 5.91 -11.33 -34.10
CA ILE A 8 6.21 -12.00 -32.83
C ILE A 8 5.71 -11.13 -31.66
N MET A 9 5.99 -9.83 -31.69
CA MET A 9 5.53 -8.87 -30.69
C MET A 9 4.01 -8.63 -30.73
N SER A 10 3.35 -8.92 -31.85
CA SER A 10 1.88 -8.85 -31.98
C SER A 10 1.15 -10.13 -31.53
N SER A 11 1.86 -11.12 -30.98
CA SER A 11 1.26 -12.35 -30.47
C SER A 11 0.86 -12.15 -29.01
N ASP A 12 -0.40 -12.44 -28.66
CA ASP A 12 -0.92 -12.34 -27.28
C ASP A 12 0.00 -13.05 -26.27
N LYS A 13 0.52 -14.22 -26.63
CA LYS A 13 1.50 -14.95 -25.80
C LYS A 13 2.77 -14.16 -25.46
N VAL A 14 3.35 -13.42 -26.41
CA VAL A 14 4.57 -12.65 -26.17
C VAL A 14 4.28 -11.44 -25.29
N HIS A 15 3.09 -10.86 -25.43
CA HIS A 15 2.62 -9.81 -24.53
C HIS A 15 2.46 -10.35 -23.10
N ASP A 16 1.80 -11.49 -22.91
CA ASP A 16 1.60 -12.12 -21.61
C ASP A 16 2.94 -12.48 -20.94
N ASP A 17 3.86 -13.13 -21.68
CA ASP A 17 5.20 -13.48 -21.19
C ASP A 17 6.00 -12.22 -20.76
N LEU A 18 5.81 -11.08 -21.45
CA LEU A 18 6.46 -9.81 -21.12
C LEU A 18 5.85 -9.16 -19.87
N VAL A 19 4.53 -9.23 -19.70
CA VAL A 19 3.84 -8.71 -18.51
C VAL A 19 4.29 -9.49 -17.27
N GLU A 20 4.30 -10.82 -17.35
CA GLU A 20 4.78 -11.67 -16.25
C GLU A 20 6.24 -11.33 -15.87
N LEU A 21 7.12 -11.14 -16.86
CA LEU A 21 8.51 -10.76 -16.61
C LEU A 21 8.63 -9.38 -15.93
N ILE A 22 7.80 -8.42 -16.33
CA ILE A 22 7.77 -7.09 -15.72
C ILE A 22 7.31 -7.17 -14.27
N ASP A 23 6.26 -7.95 -13.99
CA ASP A 23 5.75 -8.14 -12.63
C ASP A 23 6.79 -8.82 -11.72
N GLU A 24 7.50 -9.84 -12.22
CA GLU A 24 8.61 -10.47 -11.51
C GLU A 24 9.74 -9.47 -11.21
N LEU A 25 10.06 -8.63 -12.18
CA LEU A 25 11.13 -7.65 -12.04
C LEU A 25 10.74 -6.54 -11.04
N ILE A 26 9.51 -6.04 -11.10
CA ILE A 26 8.99 -5.09 -10.11
C ILE A 26 9.00 -5.72 -8.73
N SER A 27 8.47 -6.93 -8.58
CA SER A 27 8.42 -7.64 -7.29
C SER A 27 9.81 -7.84 -6.67
N SER A 28 10.84 -8.05 -7.50
CA SER A 28 12.21 -8.27 -7.02
C SER A 28 13.03 -7.00 -6.78
N GLU A 29 12.78 -5.93 -7.52
CA GLU A 29 13.57 -4.69 -7.47
C GLU A 29 12.89 -3.52 -6.78
N ALA A 30 11.56 -3.55 -6.60
CA ALA A 30 10.83 -2.43 -6.04
C ALA A 30 11.16 -2.19 -4.57
N THR A 31 11.20 -0.93 -4.18
CA THR A 31 11.40 -0.51 -2.80
C THR A 31 10.05 -0.40 -2.10
N ALA A 32 9.93 -0.99 -0.91
CA ALA A 32 8.74 -0.82 -0.08
C ALA A 32 8.63 0.65 0.39
N VAL A 33 7.47 1.27 0.15
CA VAL A 33 7.19 2.67 0.52
C VAL A 33 6.30 2.74 1.75
N LEU A 34 5.16 2.04 1.71
CA LEU A 34 4.17 2.03 2.79
C LEU A 34 3.50 0.66 2.83
N SER A 35 3.21 0.15 4.02
CA SER A 35 2.23 -0.90 4.20
C SER A 35 1.17 -0.47 5.20
N LEU A 36 -0.09 -0.77 4.88
CA LEU A 36 -1.24 -0.65 5.76
C LEU A 36 -1.79 -2.05 6.01
N GLY A 37 -1.63 -2.57 7.23
CA GLY A 37 -2.25 -3.81 7.68
C GLY A 37 -3.45 -3.55 8.57
N TRP A 38 -4.35 -4.53 8.68
CA TRP A 38 -5.42 -4.51 9.67
C TRP A 38 -5.83 -5.91 10.10
N ASP A 39 -6.33 -6.00 11.32
CA ASP A 39 -6.92 -7.21 11.86
C ASP A 39 -8.15 -6.85 12.71
N SER A 40 -9.33 -7.34 12.34
CA SER A 40 -10.55 -7.12 13.14
C SER A 40 -10.79 -8.19 14.21
N ASN A 41 -9.86 -9.15 14.38
CA ASN A 41 -10.05 -10.36 15.20
C ASN A 41 -11.30 -11.17 14.80
N ARG A 42 -11.68 -11.13 13.51
CA ARG A 42 -12.81 -11.88 12.94
C ARG A 42 -12.38 -12.63 11.69
N PRO A 43 -12.96 -13.82 11.43
CA PRO A 43 -12.72 -14.53 10.17
C PRO A 43 -13.03 -13.64 8.96
N GLY A 44 -12.04 -13.50 8.07
CA GLY A 44 -12.16 -12.69 6.85
C GLY A 44 -12.21 -11.18 7.09
N GLY A 45 -11.76 -10.69 8.24
CA GLY A 45 -11.72 -9.26 8.56
C GLY A 45 -10.32 -8.74 8.81
N SER A 46 -9.32 -9.36 8.20
CA SER A 46 -7.91 -8.97 8.26
C SER A 46 -7.39 -8.87 6.83
N GLY A 47 -6.48 -7.94 6.57
CA GLY A 47 -5.98 -7.67 5.23
C GLY A 47 -4.86 -6.66 5.24
N ALA A 48 -4.32 -6.37 4.06
CA ALA A 48 -3.25 -5.40 3.90
C ALA A 48 -3.22 -4.76 2.51
N ILE A 49 -2.67 -3.55 2.47
CA ILE A 49 -2.31 -2.80 1.28
C ILE A 49 -0.81 -2.50 1.33
N TRP A 50 -0.14 -2.60 0.20
CA TRP A 50 1.26 -2.27 0.04
C TRP A 50 1.46 -1.27 -1.09
N ILE A 51 2.28 -0.26 -0.84
CA ILE A 51 2.80 0.65 -1.87
C ILE A 51 4.27 0.34 -2.06
N THR A 52 4.67 0.11 -3.30
CA THR A 52 6.07 -0.04 -3.70
C THR A 52 6.45 1.00 -4.74
N GLU A 53 7.73 1.35 -4.79
CA GLU A 53 8.31 2.25 -5.79
C GLU A 53 9.31 1.50 -6.65
N TRP A 54 9.19 1.65 -7.96
CA TRP A 54 10.16 1.14 -8.93
C TRP A 54 10.37 2.15 -10.05
N ARG A 55 11.60 2.66 -10.17
CA ARG A 55 12.04 3.61 -11.21
C ARG A 55 11.23 4.91 -11.24
N GLY A 56 10.88 5.43 -10.07
CA GLY A 56 10.11 6.67 -9.90
C GLY A 56 8.61 6.50 -10.11
N MET A 57 8.13 5.26 -10.29
CA MET A 57 6.71 4.95 -10.41
C MET A 57 6.25 4.18 -9.17
N TYR A 58 5.02 4.44 -8.73
CA TYR A 58 4.42 3.80 -7.58
C TYR A 58 3.39 2.76 -8.00
N PHE A 59 3.31 1.68 -7.24
CA PHE A 59 2.40 0.57 -7.47
C PHE A 59 1.70 0.24 -6.16
N MET A 60 0.39 -0.01 -6.23
CA MET A 60 -0.44 -0.39 -5.10
C MET A 60 -0.88 -1.84 -5.29
N SER A 61 -0.65 -2.67 -4.27
CA SER A 61 -1.16 -4.04 -4.23
C SER A 61 -1.92 -4.27 -2.92
N SER A 62 -2.82 -5.25 -2.93
CA SER A 62 -3.70 -5.52 -1.80
C SER A 62 -4.01 -7.01 -1.69
N SER A 63 -4.36 -7.46 -0.48
CA SER A 63 -4.97 -8.78 -0.27
C SER A 63 -6.40 -8.88 -0.81
N ASP A 64 -7.09 -7.75 -0.95
CA ASP A 64 -8.53 -7.67 -1.18
C ASP A 64 -8.92 -7.00 -2.50
N TYR A 65 -7.96 -6.37 -3.18
CA TYR A 65 -8.18 -5.60 -4.40
C TYR A 65 -7.17 -6.00 -5.48
N ASP A 66 -7.57 -5.78 -6.73
CA ASP A 66 -6.65 -5.89 -7.87
C ASP A 66 -5.53 -4.85 -7.71
N PRO A 67 -4.31 -5.17 -8.16
CA PRO A 67 -3.20 -4.22 -8.14
C PRO A 67 -3.51 -3.02 -9.05
N GLU A 68 -3.07 -1.83 -8.63
CA GLU A 68 -3.25 -0.58 -9.37
C GLU A 68 -1.92 0.14 -9.60
N GLY A 69 -1.87 0.92 -10.68
CA GLY A 69 -0.69 1.65 -11.13
C GLY A 69 -0.35 1.34 -12.60
N PRO A 70 0.80 1.83 -13.09
CA PRO A 70 1.77 2.63 -12.37
C PRO A 70 1.31 4.08 -12.16
N PHE A 71 1.57 4.64 -10.98
CA PHE A 71 1.32 6.04 -10.65
C PHE A 71 2.62 6.85 -10.71
N SER A 72 2.55 8.10 -11.16
CA SER A 72 3.73 8.96 -11.28
C SER A 72 4.09 9.71 -10.00
N ASP A 73 3.16 9.76 -9.04
CA ASP A 73 3.29 10.48 -7.79
C ASP A 73 2.75 9.65 -6.63
N LEU A 74 3.37 9.76 -5.45
CA LEU A 74 2.94 9.03 -4.27
C LEU A 74 1.62 9.58 -3.73
N ASP A 75 1.40 10.89 -3.83
CA ASP A 75 0.20 11.54 -3.33
C ASP A 75 -1.05 11.02 -4.08
N GLU A 76 -0.92 10.72 -5.38
CA GLU A 76 -1.98 10.10 -6.18
C GLU A 76 -2.42 8.74 -5.60
N VAL A 77 -1.46 7.94 -5.12
CA VAL A 77 -1.74 6.64 -4.49
C VAL A 77 -2.37 6.81 -3.11
N LEU A 78 -1.92 7.80 -2.35
CA LEU A 78 -2.42 8.07 -0.99
C LEU A 78 -3.83 8.69 -0.99
N GLU A 79 -4.24 9.34 -2.09
CA GLU A 79 -5.58 9.87 -2.29
C GLU A 79 -6.62 8.82 -2.73
N MET A 80 -6.18 7.59 -3.01
CA MET A 80 -7.06 6.50 -3.40
C MET A 80 -8.07 6.16 -2.29
N GLU A 81 -9.30 5.77 -2.69
CA GLU A 81 -10.40 5.55 -1.77
C GLU A 81 -10.07 4.54 -0.67
N GLN A 82 -9.22 3.55 -0.95
CA GLN A 82 -8.76 2.51 -0.04
C GLN A 82 -8.10 3.08 1.22
N PHE A 83 -7.38 4.21 1.13
CA PHE A 83 -6.77 4.89 2.28
C PHE A 83 -7.76 5.80 3.05
N GLY A 84 -8.94 6.05 2.48
CA GLY A 84 -10.06 6.73 3.13
C GLY A 84 -11.02 5.80 3.88
N ILE A 85 -10.87 4.49 3.73
CA ILE A 85 -11.74 3.50 4.39
C ILE A 85 -11.36 3.39 5.86
N LYS A 86 -12.39 3.43 6.71
CA LYS A 86 -12.21 3.26 8.15
C LYS A 86 -11.90 1.81 8.52
N THR A 87 -10.71 1.60 9.05
CA THR A 87 -10.08 0.27 9.17
C THR A 87 -9.92 -0.10 10.65
N PRO A 88 -10.25 -1.35 11.05
CA PRO A 88 -10.13 -1.79 12.44
C PRO A 88 -8.68 -2.13 12.80
N MET A 89 -8.19 -1.66 13.96
CA MET A 89 -6.81 -1.88 14.43
C MET A 89 -5.76 -1.74 13.31
N PRO A 90 -5.72 -0.57 12.63
CA PRO A 90 -4.79 -0.35 11.53
C PRO A 90 -3.34 -0.33 12.02
N GLU A 91 -2.44 -0.80 11.16
CA GLU A 91 -0.99 -0.77 11.36
C GLU A 91 -0.32 -0.20 10.11
N LEU A 92 0.41 0.90 10.28
CA LEU A 92 1.18 1.55 9.23
C LEU A 92 2.66 1.33 9.46
N GLU A 93 3.36 0.85 8.43
CA GLU A 93 4.81 0.75 8.42
C GLU A 93 5.38 1.48 7.21
N SER A 94 6.36 2.36 7.44
CA SER A 94 7.09 3.07 6.39
C SER A 94 8.41 3.61 6.91
N SER A 95 9.47 3.43 6.12
CA SER A 95 10.77 4.07 6.30
C SER A 95 10.96 5.31 5.41
N SER A 96 10.08 5.52 4.42
CA SER A 96 10.20 6.55 3.39
C SER A 96 9.27 7.74 3.61
N ILE A 97 8.12 7.51 4.25
CA ILE A 97 7.12 8.55 4.56
C ILE A 97 7.41 9.16 5.93
N SER A 98 7.24 10.48 6.04
CA SER A 98 7.46 11.20 7.29
C SER A 98 6.47 10.77 8.39
N GLU A 99 6.90 10.82 9.66
CA GLU A 99 6.02 10.49 10.79
C GLU A 99 4.77 11.39 10.85
N GLU A 100 4.87 12.65 10.44
CA GLU A 100 3.75 13.59 10.37
C GLU A 100 2.70 13.12 9.34
N THR A 101 3.15 12.78 8.13
CA THR A 101 2.28 12.26 7.06
C THR A 101 1.64 10.93 7.48
N LEU A 102 2.42 10.01 8.08
CA LEU A 102 1.88 8.75 8.59
C LEU A 102 0.79 8.97 9.64
N ARG A 103 0.98 9.95 10.55
CA ARG A 103 -0.04 10.31 11.55
C ARG A 103 -1.29 10.91 10.91
N ALA A 104 -1.15 11.68 9.83
CA ALA A 104 -2.28 12.22 9.10
C ALA A 104 -3.09 11.11 8.41
N ILE A 105 -2.42 10.18 7.73
CA ILE A 105 -3.04 8.99 7.12
C ILE A 105 -3.72 8.16 8.22
N ALA A 106 -3.01 7.87 9.31
CA ALA A 106 -3.50 7.14 10.45
C ALA A 106 -4.80 7.70 11.04
N LEU A 107 -4.87 9.02 11.20
CA LEU A 107 -6.07 9.69 11.68
C LEU A 107 -7.27 9.53 10.71
N GLY A 108 -6.98 9.46 9.41
CA GLY A 108 -7.94 9.14 8.36
C GLY A 108 -8.53 7.74 8.47
N LEU A 109 -7.80 6.77 9.03
CA LEU A 109 -8.20 5.35 9.09
C LEU A 109 -9.05 4.99 10.32
N VAL A 110 -8.90 5.70 11.44
CA VAL A 110 -9.61 5.43 12.69
C VAL A 110 -11.03 6.03 12.71
N ARG A 111 -11.98 5.38 13.39
CA ARG A 111 -13.42 5.74 13.40
C ARG A 111 -13.76 6.70 14.52
N GLU A 112 -13.32 6.41 15.74
CA GLU A 112 -13.78 7.09 16.94
C GLU A 112 -12.75 7.18 18.07
N ASP A 113 -13.07 8.04 19.04
CA ASP A 113 -12.32 8.24 20.28
C ASP A 113 -12.11 6.94 21.05
N GLY A 114 -10.84 6.56 21.18
CA GLY A 114 -10.41 5.30 21.78
C GLY A 114 -9.86 4.27 20.81
N ASP A 115 -10.03 4.47 19.48
CA ASP A 115 -9.46 3.55 18.50
C ASP A 115 -7.93 3.55 18.55
N GLU A 116 -7.37 2.34 18.47
CA GLU A 116 -5.93 2.09 18.50
C GLU A 116 -5.37 1.98 17.08
N ILE A 117 -4.17 2.53 16.87
CA ILE A 117 -3.42 2.43 15.63
C ILE A 117 -1.93 2.29 15.92
N TRP A 118 -1.24 1.48 15.13
CA TRP A 118 0.21 1.31 15.18
C TRP A 118 0.86 2.04 14.01
N ILE A 119 1.92 2.79 14.29
CA ILE A 119 2.75 3.43 13.27
C ILE A 119 4.21 3.10 13.58
N ASN A 120 4.90 2.41 12.67
CA ASN A 120 6.29 1.98 12.84
C ASN A 120 6.51 1.29 14.21
N GLN A 121 5.67 0.29 14.51
CA GLN A 121 5.64 -0.50 15.74
C GLN A 121 5.36 0.30 17.03
N ARG A 122 4.91 1.56 16.91
CA ARG A 122 4.53 2.40 18.05
C ARG A 122 3.01 2.52 18.13
N GLY A 123 2.45 2.19 19.29
CA GLY A 123 1.02 2.31 19.55
C GLY A 123 0.57 3.76 19.81
N TYR A 124 -0.57 4.12 19.23
CA TYR A 124 -1.27 5.38 19.42
C TYR A 124 -2.76 5.12 19.65
N VAL A 125 -3.41 6.07 20.32
CA VAL A 125 -4.87 6.08 20.50
C VAL A 125 -5.41 7.40 20.00
N GLN A 126 -6.49 7.34 19.24
CA GLN A 126 -7.21 8.54 18.82
C GLN A 126 -7.98 9.13 20.01
N ARG A 127 -7.78 10.43 20.26
CA ARG A 127 -8.39 11.23 21.33
C ARG A 127 -8.67 12.63 20.83
N GLU A 128 -9.92 13.07 20.91
CA GLU A 128 -10.37 14.41 20.52
C GLU A 128 -9.87 14.83 19.13
N GLY A 129 -9.86 13.89 18.17
CA GLY A 129 -9.40 14.15 16.80
C GLY A 129 -7.88 14.19 16.62
N THR A 130 -7.10 13.70 17.58
CA THR A 130 -5.63 13.64 17.50
C THR A 130 -5.09 12.26 17.92
N LEU A 131 -3.89 11.90 17.46
CA LEU A 131 -3.23 10.64 17.84
C LEU A 131 -2.27 10.88 19.01
N VAL A 132 -2.60 10.31 20.16
CA VAL A 132 -1.79 10.36 21.39
C VAL A 132 -1.02 9.06 21.52
N LYS A 133 0.29 9.15 21.80
CA LYS A 133 1.13 7.96 21.97
C LYS A 133 0.69 7.19 23.22
N GLN A 134 0.60 5.87 23.11
CA GLN A 134 0.38 5.02 24.28
C GLN A 134 1.60 5.06 25.19
N GLU A 135 1.41 5.36 26.48
CA GLU A 135 2.47 5.17 27.47
C GLU A 135 2.67 3.66 27.68
N THR A 136 3.89 3.18 27.46
CA THR A 136 4.27 1.81 27.79
C THR A 136 4.25 1.67 29.31
N VAL A 137 3.34 0.86 29.85
CA VAL A 137 3.30 0.50 31.28
C VAL A 137 4.52 -0.35 31.64
#